data_AF-A0A937XD23-F1
#
_entry.id   AF-A0A937XD23-F1
#
_cell.length_a   1.000
_cell.length_b   1.000
_cell.length_c   1.000
_cell.angle_alpha   90.00
_cell.angle_beta   90.00
_cell.angle_gamma   90.00
#
_symmetry.space_group_name_H-M   'P 1'
#
loop_
_entity.id
_entity.type
_entity.pdbx_description
1 polymer ?
#
loop_
_entity_poly.entity_id
_entity_poly.type
_entity_poly.pdbx_seq_one_letter_code
_entity_poly.pdbx_strand_id
1 'polypeptide(L)'
;MNAVGGIGGAGLWGPAAGRASAGPATLRQVEPLRGLTLGAGPEGSAAAPAGPSFSETLSQVLGEVNGLQARADTLVARLAAGEIENVHDVLIAQQEAGLALRLIQEVRDKLVAAYQELMRMQV
;
A
#
# COMPACT_ATOMS: atom_id res chain seq x y z
N MET A 1 33.65 -63.59 10.52
CA MET A 1 35.13 -63.67 10.48
C MET A 1 35.70 -62.53 11.31
N ASN A 2 36.68 -62.86 12.15
CA ASN A 2 37.28 -62.05 13.21
C ASN A 2 38.27 -61.01 12.67
N ALA A 3 38.39 -59.88 13.38
CA ALA A 3 39.63 -59.14 13.68
C ALA A 3 39.22 -57.96 14.61
N VAL A 4 39.47 -57.97 15.93
CA VAL A 4 40.73 -57.95 16.73
C VAL A 4 41.41 -56.58 16.81
N GLY A 5 41.62 -56.12 18.05
CA GLY A 5 42.56 -55.06 18.48
C GLY A 5 41.91 -53.68 18.63
N GLY A 6 42.05 -52.92 19.71
CA GLY A 6 42.89 -53.01 20.90
C GLY A 6 42.65 -51.73 21.74
N ILE A 7 42.37 -51.85 23.04
CA ILE A 7 43.26 -51.55 24.18
C ILE A 7 43.71 -50.08 24.38
N GLY A 8 43.42 -49.57 25.59
CA GLY A 8 44.04 -48.41 26.25
C GLY A 8 43.01 -47.34 26.66
N GLY A 9 42.67 -47.09 27.93
CA GLY A 9 43.38 -47.33 29.19
C GLY A 9 43.60 -45.99 29.91
N ALA A 10 43.20 -45.93 31.19
CA ALA A 10 43.42 -44.84 32.17
C ALA A 10 42.57 -43.56 31.96
N GLY A 11 41.93 -42.99 32.98
CA GLY A 11 42.11 -43.14 34.40
C GLY A 11 40.99 -42.44 35.17
N LEU A 12 40.42 -43.09 36.18
CA LEU A 12 40.78 -42.91 37.60
C LEU A 12 39.86 -41.88 38.28
N TRP A 13 39.05 -42.38 39.23
CA TRP A 13 38.56 -41.68 40.44
C TRP A 13 37.56 -40.52 40.21
N GLY A 14 36.30 -40.56 40.62
CA GLY A 14 35.80 -40.61 42.01
C GLY A 14 34.73 -39.52 42.24
N PRO A 15 33.87 -39.61 43.26
CA PRO A 15 32.59 -38.91 43.31
C PRO A 15 32.53 -37.72 44.29
N ALA A 16 31.38 -37.04 44.25
CA ALA A 16 30.76 -36.23 45.32
C ALA A 16 31.16 -34.76 45.50
N ALA A 17 30.09 -33.95 45.43
CA ALA A 17 29.76 -32.84 46.33
C ALA A 17 30.72 -31.65 46.42
N GLY A 18 30.27 -30.56 45.78
CA GLY A 18 30.02 -29.30 46.47
C GLY A 18 31.22 -28.44 46.79
N ARG A 19 31.16 -27.19 46.31
CA ARG A 19 31.34 -25.94 47.08
C ARG A 19 31.79 -24.85 46.11
N ALA A 20 31.01 -23.76 46.11
CA ALA A 20 31.40 -22.35 46.02
C ALA A 20 32.41 -21.97 44.90
N SER A 21 32.38 -20.80 44.26
CA SER A 21 31.80 -19.50 44.50
C SER A 21 32.43 -18.60 43.42
N ALA A 22 31.90 -17.40 43.28
CA ALA A 22 32.58 -16.24 42.70
C ALA A 22 32.75 -16.28 41.17
N GLY A 23 31.72 -15.77 40.50
CA GLY A 23 31.88 -15.31 39.13
C GLY A 23 32.82 -14.10 39.07
N PRO A 24 33.56 -13.93 37.97
CA PRO A 24 33.93 -12.63 37.47
C PRO A 24 33.04 -12.27 36.27
N ALA A 25 32.64 -11.02 36.24
CA ALA A 25 31.82 -10.39 35.21
C ALA A 25 32.31 -10.74 33.80
N THR A 26 31.52 -11.51 33.06
CA THR A 26 31.73 -11.79 31.64
C THR A 26 30.97 -10.76 30.82
N LEU A 27 31.70 -10.10 29.93
CA LEU A 27 31.26 -9.00 29.08
C LEU A 27 30.01 -9.40 28.27
N ARG A 28 29.04 -8.47 28.18
CA ARG A 28 27.84 -8.52 27.32
C ARG A 28 28.22 -8.93 25.90
N GLN A 29 28.14 -10.22 25.64
CA GLN A 29 28.17 -10.79 24.31
C GLN A 29 26.84 -10.44 23.66
N VAL A 30 26.85 -9.53 22.69
CA VAL A 30 25.68 -9.21 21.88
C VAL A 30 25.39 -10.43 21.01
N GLU A 31 24.34 -11.18 21.37
CA GLU A 31 23.82 -12.27 20.54
C GLU A 31 23.22 -11.68 19.25
N PRO A 32 23.62 -12.14 18.06
CA PRO A 32 22.86 -11.88 16.86
C PRO A 32 21.57 -12.68 16.93
N LEU A 33 20.44 -11.97 16.87
CA LEU A 33 19.09 -12.52 16.85
C LEU A 33 18.93 -13.52 15.70
N ARG A 34 19.19 -14.80 15.99
CA ARG A 34 18.81 -15.94 15.15
C ARG A 34 17.34 -16.24 15.41
N GLY A 35 16.49 -15.81 14.48
CA GLY A 35 15.06 -16.05 14.54
C GLY A 35 14.40 -15.99 13.16
N LEU A 36 14.91 -16.72 12.18
CA LEU A 36 14.13 -17.12 11.01
C LEU A 36 13.13 -18.18 11.47
N THR A 37 11.99 -17.75 11.99
CA THR A 37 10.79 -18.58 12.03
C THR A 37 9.94 -18.12 10.85
N LEU A 38 9.95 -18.91 9.76
CA LEU A 38 8.88 -18.88 8.77
C LEU A 38 7.63 -19.46 9.43
N GLY A 39 6.95 -18.62 10.21
CA GLY A 39 5.61 -18.86 10.69
C GLY A 39 4.64 -18.15 9.74
N ALA A 40 4.03 -18.93 8.85
CA ALA A 40 2.85 -18.49 8.12
C ALA A 40 1.73 -18.20 9.14
N GLY A 41 1.42 -16.92 9.32
CA GLY A 41 0.27 -16.40 10.05
C GLY A 41 -0.17 -15.12 9.33
N PRO A 42 -1.48 -14.84 9.25
CA PRO A 42 -2.02 -13.91 8.27
C PRO A 42 -1.43 -12.53 8.50
N GLU A 43 -0.74 -12.02 7.48
CA GLU A 43 -0.32 -10.64 7.44
C GLU A 43 -1.56 -9.75 7.41
N GLY A 44 -2.06 -9.42 8.60
CA GLY A 44 -2.78 -8.19 8.84
C GLY A 44 -1.80 -7.06 8.60
N SER A 45 -1.60 -6.73 7.32
CA SER A 45 -0.89 -5.54 6.89
C SER A 45 -1.45 -4.37 7.68
N ALA A 46 -0.63 -3.78 8.54
CA ALA A 46 -0.96 -2.55 9.22
C ALA A 46 -1.26 -1.51 8.14
N ALA A 47 -2.54 -1.23 7.94
CA ALA A 47 -3.01 -0.23 7.01
C ALA A 47 -2.41 1.12 7.43
N ALA A 48 -1.39 1.57 6.69
CA ALA A 48 -1.18 2.99 6.49
C ALA A 48 -2.53 3.62 6.14
N PRO A 49 -2.83 4.86 6.56
CA PRO A 49 -4.11 5.48 6.23
C PRO A 49 -4.30 5.37 4.73
N ALA A 50 -5.20 4.48 4.32
CA ALA A 50 -5.50 4.27 2.93
C ALA A 50 -6.09 5.61 2.51
N GLY A 51 -5.36 6.34 1.66
CA GLY A 51 -5.91 7.52 1.01
C GLY A 51 -7.24 7.17 0.34
N PRO A 52 -8.06 8.18 -0.01
CA PRO A 52 -9.36 7.94 -0.62
C PRO A 52 -9.21 6.93 -1.75
N SER A 53 -10.11 5.94 -1.77
CA SER A 53 -10.05 4.90 -2.80
C SER A 53 -10.13 5.53 -4.19
N PHE A 54 -9.60 4.87 -5.22
CA PHE A 54 -9.72 5.37 -6.58
C PHE A 54 -11.18 5.64 -6.97
N SER A 55 -12.11 4.76 -6.54
CA SER A 55 -13.55 4.94 -6.76
C SER A 55 -14.10 6.20 -6.09
N GLU A 56 -13.62 6.52 -4.89
CA GLU A 56 -14.04 7.70 -4.15
C GLU A 56 -13.50 8.98 -4.78
N THR A 57 -12.22 8.98 -5.16
CA THR A 57 -11.61 10.09 -5.91
C THR A 57 -12.32 10.30 -7.25
N LEU A 58 -12.61 9.23 -7.98
CA LEU A 58 -13.34 9.31 -9.25
C LEU A 58 -14.75 9.85 -9.05
N SER A 59 -15.46 9.40 -8.01
CA SER A 59 -16.79 9.89 -7.68
C SER A 59 -16.79 11.37 -7.33
N GLN A 60 -15.77 11.82 -6.58
CA GLN A 60 -15.58 13.23 -6.27
C GLN A 60 -15.37 14.06 -7.54
N VAL A 61 -14.46 13.63 -8.43
CA VAL A 61 -14.19 14.31 -9.70
C VAL A 61 -15.44 14.37 -10.59
N LEU A 62 -16.23 13.29 -10.67
CA LEU A 62 -17.50 13.30 -11.39
C LEU A 62 -18.49 14.33 -10.81
N GLY A 63 -18.55 14.44 -9.48
CA GLY A 63 -19.34 15.46 -8.79
C GLY A 63 -18.86 16.88 -9.07
N GLU A 64 -17.54 17.09 -9.08
CA GLU A 64 -16.92 18.38 -9.41
C GLU A 64 -17.25 18.82 -10.83
N VAL A 65 -17.16 17.92 -11.81
CA VAL A 65 -17.51 18.25 -13.21
C VAL A 65 -18.98 18.52 -13.39
N ASN A 66 -19.86 17.80 -12.69
CA ASN A 66 -21.28 18.14 -12.66
C ASN A 66 -21.51 19.55 -12.11
N GLY A 67 -20.80 19.92 -11.04
CA GLY A 67 -20.83 21.27 -10.47
C GLY A 67 -20.31 22.33 -11.44
N LEU A 68 -19.22 22.07 -12.16
CA LEU A 68 -18.69 22.97 -13.18
C LEU A 68 -19.69 23.19 -14.32
N GLN A 69 -20.33 22.12 -14.79
CA GLN A 69 -21.35 22.20 -15.83
C GLN A 69 -22.57 23.02 -15.36
N ALA A 70 -23.11 22.74 -14.17
CA ALA A 70 -24.23 23.49 -13.62
C ALA A 70 -23.90 24.98 -13.42
N ARG A 71 -22.67 25.31 -13.01
CA ARG A 71 -22.20 26.71 -12.90
C ARG A 71 -22.15 27.37 -14.27
N ALA A 72 -21.58 26.70 -15.27
CA ALA A 72 -21.49 27.22 -16.64
C ALA A 72 -22.90 27.51 -17.21
N ASP A 73 -23.85 26.58 -17.01
CA ASP A 73 -25.25 26.75 -17.43
C ASP A 73 -25.92 27.92 -16.72
N THR A 74 -25.70 28.07 -15.41
CA THR A 74 -26.22 29.19 -14.62
C THR A 74 -25.67 30.53 -15.13
N LEU A 75 -24.37 30.60 -15.40
CA LEU A 75 -23.72 31.81 -15.90
C LEU A 75 -24.22 32.17 -17.31
N VAL A 76 -24.43 31.18 -18.18
CA VAL A 76 -25.06 31.42 -19.49
C VAL A 76 -26.47 31.95 -19.35
N ALA A 77 -27.29 31.35 -18.47
CA ALA A 77 -28.66 31.78 -18.26
C ALA A 77 -28.73 33.23 -17.76
N ARG A 78 -27.88 33.58 -16.80
CA ARG A 78 -27.81 34.93 -16.24
C ARG A 78 -27.25 35.96 -17.22
N LEU A 79 -26.29 35.58 -18.06
CA LEU A 79 -25.82 36.42 -19.18
C LEU A 79 -26.95 36.69 -20.18
N ALA A 80 -27.70 35.65 -20.57
CA ALA A 80 -28.84 35.78 -21.47
C ALA A 80 -29.98 36.63 -20.88
N ALA A 81 -30.15 36.60 -19.56
CA ALA A 81 -31.08 37.45 -18.82
C ALA A 81 -30.60 38.91 -18.68
N GLY A 82 -29.35 39.22 -19.06
CA GLY A 82 -28.75 40.55 -18.90
C GLY A 82 -28.32 40.87 -17.47
N GLU A 83 -28.28 39.89 -16.57
CA GLU A 83 -27.85 40.07 -15.18
C GLU A 83 -26.32 40.11 -15.01
N ILE A 84 -25.58 39.69 -16.05
CA ILE A 84 -24.13 39.65 -16.04
C ILE A 84 -23.62 40.33 -17.32
N GLU A 85 -22.77 41.34 -17.17
CA GLU A 85 -22.10 41.98 -18.30
C GLU A 85 -20.75 41.30 -18.63
N ASN A 86 -20.20 40.55 -17.67
CA ASN A 86 -18.93 39.83 -17.83
C ASN A 86 -19.11 38.54 -18.61
N VAL A 87 -19.10 38.66 -19.94
CA VAL A 87 -19.06 37.53 -20.88
C VAL A 87 -17.82 36.65 -20.66
N HIS A 88 -16.71 37.23 -20.18
CA HIS A 88 -15.45 36.52 -19.96
C HIS A 88 -15.58 35.37 -18.96
N ASP A 89 -16.27 35.59 -17.84
CA ASP A 89 -16.47 34.57 -16.80
C ASP A 89 -17.33 33.41 -17.31
N VAL A 90 -18.34 33.72 -18.14
CA VAL A 90 -19.18 32.70 -18.78
C VAL A 90 -18.36 31.84 -19.74
N LEU A 91 -17.52 32.47 -20.56
CA LEU A 91 -16.65 31.76 -21.50
C LEU A 91 -15.61 30.90 -20.78
N ILE A 92 -15.00 31.41 -19.70
CA ILE A 92 -14.07 30.62 -18.88
C ILE A 92 -14.78 29.42 -18.28
N ALA A 93 -15.94 29.62 -17.64
CA ALA A 93 -16.69 28.53 -17.01
C ALA A 93 -17.08 27.45 -18.03
N GLN A 94 -17.49 27.85 -19.24
CA GLN A 94 -17.80 26.92 -20.33
C GLN A 94 -16.56 26.14 -20.81
N GLN A 95 -15.40 26.81 -20.93
CA GLN A 95 -14.15 26.16 -21.31
C GLN A 95 -13.67 25.18 -20.25
N GLU A 96 -13.77 25.55 -18.97
CA GLU A 96 -13.41 24.71 -17.83
C GLU A 96 -14.29 23.46 -17.79
N ALA A 97 -15.62 23.62 -17.84
CA ALA A 97 -16.56 22.50 -17.88
C ALA A 97 -16.29 21.57 -19.09
N GLY A 98 -16.06 22.13 -20.27
CA GLY A 98 -15.77 21.36 -21.48
C GLY A 98 -14.43 20.64 -21.45
N LEU A 99 -13.39 21.23 -20.85
CA LEU A 99 -12.10 20.56 -20.65
C LEU A 99 -12.20 19.43 -19.63
N ALA A 100 -12.84 19.67 -18.48
CA ALA A 100 -12.98 18.69 -17.42
C ALA A 100 -13.80 17.47 -17.89
N LEU A 101 -14.86 17.69 -18.68
CA LEU A 101 -15.64 16.61 -19.28
C LEU A 101 -14.80 15.75 -20.24
N ARG A 102 -13.97 16.37 -21.09
CA ARG A 102 -13.07 15.63 -22.01
C ARG A 102 -12.09 14.76 -21.23
N LEU A 103 -11.51 15.29 -20.16
CA LEU A 103 -10.62 14.53 -19.28
C LEU A 103 -11.32 13.28 -18.71
N ILE A 104 -12.56 13.41 -18.24
CA ILE A 104 -13.33 12.26 -17.73
C ILE A 104 -13.62 11.23 -18.82
N GLN A 105 -13.93 11.67 -20.04
CA GLN A 105 -14.17 10.75 -21.14
C GLN A 105 -12.93 9.90 -21.43
N GLU A 106 -11.75 10.52 -21.45
CA GLU A 106 -10.49 9.77 -21.60
C GLU A 106 -10.29 8.77 -20.47
N VAL A 107 -10.52 9.17 -19.22
CA VAL A 107 -10.41 8.25 -18.06
C VAL A 107 -11.39 7.09 -18.19
N ARG A 108 -12.66 7.34 -18.51
CA ARG A 108 -13.69 6.31 -18.72
C ARG A 108 -13.25 5.32 -19.79
N ASP A 109 -12.79 5.82 -20.92
CA ASP A 109 -12.39 4.98 -22.05
C ASP A 109 -11.17 4.12 -21.68
N LYS A 110 -10.20 4.66 -20.93
CA LYS A 110 -9.04 3.90 -20.40
C LYS A 110 -9.46 2.83 -19.40
N LEU A 111 -10.42 3.12 -18.51
CA LEU A 111 -10.91 2.15 -17.53
C LEU A 111 -11.64 0.98 -18.21
N VAL A 112 -12.46 1.28 -19.23
CA VAL A 112 -13.13 0.26 -20.03
C VAL A 112 -12.11 -0.59 -20.78
N ALA A 113 -11.09 0.03 -21.38
CA ALA A 113 -10.02 -0.70 -22.06
C ALA A 113 -9.22 -1.60 -21.09
N ALA A 114 -8.89 -1.10 -19.89
CA ALA A 114 -8.20 -1.89 -18.87
C ALA A 114 -9.02 -3.10 -18.43
N TYR A 115 -10.34 -2.94 -18.25
CA TYR A 115 -11.24 -4.05 -17.94
C TYR A 115 -11.28 -5.10 -19.07
N GLN A 116 -11.36 -4.65 -20.33
CA GLN A 116 -11.34 -5.55 -21.49
C GLN A 116 -10.02 -6.32 -21.61
N GLU A 117 -8.88 -5.67 -21.31
CA GLU A 117 -7.56 -6.31 -21.37
C GLU A 117 -7.41 -7.41 -20.30
N LEU A 118 -7.88 -7.16 -19.08
CA LEU A 118 -7.86 -8.16 -18.00
C LEU A 118 -8.66 -9.43 -18.38
N MET A 119 -9.79 -9.28 -19.08
CA MET A 119 -10.57 -10.43 -19.57
C MET A 119 -9.85 -11.21 -20.66
N ARG A 120 -9.04 -10.55 -21.49
CA ARG A 120 -8.26 -11.20 -22.55
C ARG A 120 -7.05 -11.99 -22.04
N MET A 121 -6.56 -11.69 -20.84
CA MET A 121 -5.45 -12.44 -20.23
C MET A 121 -5.87 -13.78 -19.60
N GLN A 122 -7.15 -13.98 -19.31
CA GLN A 122 -7.64 -15.17 -18.57
C GLN A 122 -8.18 -16.29 -19.47
N VAL A 123 -8.09 -16.18 -20.79
CA VAL A 123 -8.49 -17.23 -21.74
C VAL A 123 -7.31 -18.00 -22.30
#